data_AF-A0A7C1KW19-F1
#
_entry.id   AF-A0A7C1KW19-F1
#
_cell.length_a   1.000
_cell.length_b   1.000
_cell.length_c   1.000
_cell.angle_alpha   90.00
_cell.angle_beta   90.00
_cell.angle_gamma   90.00
#
_symmetry.space_group_name_H-M   'P 1'
#
loop_
_entity.id
_entity.type
_entity.pdbx_description
1 polymer ?
#
loop_
_entity_poly.entity_id
_entity_poly.type
_entity_poly.pdbx_seq_one_letter_code
_entity_poly.pdbx_strand_id
1 'polypeptide(L)'
;MVDSEKMADVLFFQLVMGLHGSAWMLLGKVANPVTGGVERNLEAAKATIDTLAMLKAKTLGNLSKEEEAYLSNILQQLQLNYVDEADKSKAESVEGAEDKEDVKEEKPVEEPSTPKEEKKKDSQAKKGKKKQAKK
;
A
#
# COMPACT_ATOMS: atom_id res chain seq x y z
N MET A 1 26.69 21.47 -5.28
CA MET A 1 25.82 20.89 -6.32
C MET A 1 25.95 19.36 -6.38
N VAL A 2 27.16 18.80 -6.23
CA VAL A 2 27.40 17.34 -6.18
C VAL A 2 26.61 16.61 -5.08
N ASP A 3 26.32 17.26 -3.95
CA ASP A 3 25.56 16.63 -2.86
C ASP A 3 24.10 16.32 -3.25
N SER A 4 23.51 17.08 -4.18
CA SER A 4 22.13 16.85 -4.62
C SER A 4 22.02 15.66 -5.57
N GLU A 5 23.03 15.42 -6.40
CA GLU A 5 23.06 14.27 -7.32
C GLU A 5 23.24 12.97 -6.55
N LYS A 6 24.19 12.91 -5.61
CA LYS A 6 24.36 11.73 -4.75
C LYS A 6 23.11 11.39 -3.94
N MET A 7 22.37 12.40 -3.49
CA MET A 7 21.09 12.18 -2.81
C MET A 7 20.03 11.64 -3.78
N ALA A 8 20.02 12.08 -5.04
CA ALA A 8 19.13 11.54 -6.05
C ALA A 8 19.42 10.06 -6.33
N ASP A 9 20.70 9.67 -6.43
CA ASP A 9 21.10 8.27 -6.59
C ASP A 9 20.60 7.41 -5.42
N VAL A 10 20.83 7.87 -4.17
CA VAL A 10 20.36 7.16 -2.97
C VAL A 10 18.84 7.00 -2.97
N LEU A 11 18.10 8.06 -3.33
CA LEU A 11 16.64 8.01 -3.42
C LEU A 11 16.17 7.07 -4.53
N PHE A 12 16.87 7.03 -5.66
CA PHE A 12 16.59 6.10 -6.75
C PHE A 12 16.79 4.65 -6.31
N PHE A 13 17.93 4.33 -5.69
CA PHE A 13 18.17 3.00 -5.13
C PHE A 13 17.11 2.60 -4.11
N GLN A 14 16.73 3.52 -3.22
CA GLN A 14 15.72 3.24 -2.20
C GLN A 14 14.33 3.01 -2.81
N LEU A 15 13.95 3.76 -3.85
CA LEU A 15 12.72 3.54 -4.61
C LEU A 15 12.72 2.16 -5.26
N VAL A 16 13.79 1.81 -5.97
CA VAL A 16 13.91 0.51 -6.64
C VAL A 16 13.91 -0.64 -5.63
N MET A 17 14.59 -0.48 -4.49
CA MET A 17 14.61 -1.47 -3.42
C MET A 17 13.22 -1.66 -2.80
N GLY A 18 12.46 -0.58 -2.60
CA GLY A 18 11.08 -0.65 -2.11
C GLY A 18 10.14 -1.39 -3.06
N LEU A 19 10.21 -1.06 -4.36
CA LEU A 19 9.44 -1.76 -5.40
C LEU A 19 9.83 -3.23 -5.51
N HIS A 20 11.12 -3.53 -5.41
CA HIS A 20 11.64 -4.89 -5.38
C HIS A 20 11.04 -5.68 -4.21
N GLY A 21 11.13 -5.16 -2.98
CA GLY A 21 10.56 -5.81 -1.80
C GLY A 21 9.04 -6.03 -1.90
N SER A 22 8.31 -5.05 -2.44
CA SER A 22 6.89 -5.19 -2.72
C SER A 22 6.60 -6.31 -3.73
N ALA A 23 7.36 -6.39 -4.83
CA ALA A 23 7.20 -7.45 -5.81
C ALA A 23 7.48 -8.85 -5.20
N TRP A 24 8.51 -9.00 -4.36
CA TRP A 24 8.79 -10.25 -3.65
C TRP A 24 7.67 -10.69 -2.70
N MET A 25 7.04 -9.73 -2.03
CA MET A 25 5.87 -9.98 -1.18
C MET A 25 4.68 -10.44 -2.04
N LEU A 26 4.37 -9.72 -3.11
CA LEU A 26 3.26 -10.03 -4.02
C LEU A 26 3.44 -11.36 -4.77
N LEU A 27 4.68 -11.78 -5.02
CA LEU A 27 5.01 -13.11 -5.54
C LEU A 27 4.77 -14.24 -4.52
N GLY A 28 4.44 -13.91 -3.26
CA GLY A 28 4.28 -14.90 -2.19
C GLY A 28 5.60 -15.53 -1.73
N LYS A 29 6.74 -14.93 -2.07
CA LYS A 29 8.07 -15.44 -1.68
C LYS A 29 8.50 -14.93 -0.30
N VAL A 30 7.93 -13.82 0.14
CA VAL A 30 8.22 -13.17 1.42
C VAL A 30 6.90 -12.94 2.14
N ALA A 31 6.84 -13.30 3.42
CA ALA A 31 5.68 -13.03 4.26
C ALA A 31 5.52 -11.52 4.47
N ASN A 32 4.29 -11.03 4.41
CA ASN A 32 3.99 -9.65 4.71
C ASN A 32 4.28 -9.39 6.21
N PRO A 33 5.18 -8.46 6.56
CA PRO A 33 5.54 -8.20 7.95
C PRO A 33 4.39 -7.57 8.76
N VAL A 34 3.36 -7.05 8.09
CA VAL A 34 2.20 -6.42 8.73
C VAL A 34 1.09 -7.44 8.99
N THR A 35 0.76 -8.29 8.01
CA THR A 35 -0.31 -9.29 8.16
C THR A 35 0.20 -10.64 8.69
N GLY A 36 1.51 -10.88 8.63
CA GLY A 36 2.13 -12.16 8.99
C GLY A 36 1.86 -13.28 7.98
N GLY A 37 1.02 -13.03 6.98
CA GLY A 37 0.62 -13.98 5.96
C GLY A 37 1.47 -13.85 4.69
N VAL A 38 1.56 -14.96 3.95
CA VAL A 38 2.09 -14.97 2.59
C VAL A 38 0.95 -14.63 1.63
N GLU A 39 0.81 -13.35 1.28
CA GLU A 39 -0.19 -12.89 0.31
C GLU A 39 0.37 -12.99 -1.10
N ARG A 40 -0.12 -13.96 -1.88
CA ARG A 40 0.28 -14.13 -3.28
C ARG A 40 -0.74 -13.47 -4.21
N ASN A 41 -0.32 -12.40 -4.88
CA ASN A 41 -1.09 -11.72 -5.91
C ASN A 41 -0.21 -11.51 -7.14
N LEU A 42 -0.32 -12.43 -8.10
CA LEU A 42 0.45 -12.38 -9.34
C LEU A 42 0.08 -11.19 -10.23
N GLU A 43 -1.18 -10.74 -10.23
CA GLU A 43 -1.59 -9.58 -11.02
C GLU A 43 -0.91 -8.30 -10.52
N ALA A 44 -0.92 -8.08 -9.21
CA ALA A 44 -0.21 -6.98 -8.59
C ALA A 44 1.32 -7.11 -8.74
N ALA A 45 1.87 -8.32 -8.63
CA ALA A 45 3.29 -8.57 -8.87
C ALA A 45 3.69 -8.18 -10.30
N LYS A 46 2.88 -8.56 -11.30
CA LYS A 46 3.08 -8.18 -12.70
C LYS A 46 3.04 -6.66 -12.88
N ALA A 47 2.07 -5.98 -12.29
CA ALA A 47 1.96 -4.52 -12.36
C ALA A 47 3.22 -3.82 -11.78
N THR A 48 3.77 -4.35 -10.68
CA THR A 48 5.01 -3.83 -10.08
C THR A 48 6.23 -4.08 -10.98
N ILE A 49 6.33 -5.26 -11.59
CA ILE A 49 7.39 -5.59 -12.57
C ILE A 49 7.30 -4.68 -13.80
N ASP A 50 6.09 -4.48 -14.33
CA ASP A 50 5.84 -3.60 -15.46
C ASP A 50 6.20 -2.15 -15.11
N THR A 51 5.95 -1.72 -13.88
CA THR A 51 6.35 -0.39 -13.37
C THR A 51 7.87 -0.25 -13.33
N LEU A 52 8.60 -1.26 -12.85
CA LEU A 52 10.07 -1.29 -12.88
C LEU A 52 10.62 -1.29 -14.32
N ALA A 53 9.98 -2.02 -15.24
CA ALA A 53 10.35 -2.05 -16.65
C ALA A 53 10.11 -0.68 -17.31
N MET A 54 8.99 -0.04 -17.01
CA MET A 54 8.67 1.31 -17.46
C MET A 54 9.69 2.33 -16.93
N LEU A 55 10.05 2.24 -15.64
CA LEU A 55 11.12 3.05 -15.03
C LEU A 55 12.41 2.93 -15.84
N LYS A 56 12.89 1.71 -16.10
CA LYS A 56 14.10 1.47 -16.91
C LYS A 56 14.02 2.14 -18.28
N ALA A 57 12.88 2.02 -18.96
CA ALA A 57 12.69 2.59 -20.28
C ALA A 57 12.61 4.13 -20.27
N LYS A 58 11.97 4.71 -19.25
CA LYS A 58 11.81 6.17 -19.11
C LYS A 58 13.04 6.88 -18.58
N THR A 59 13.88 6.21 -17.81
CA THR A 59 15.12 6.77 -17.26
C THR A 59 16.34 6.45 -18.11
N LEU A 60 16.16 5.80 -19.26
CA LEU A 60 17.25 5.42 -20.15
C LEU A 60 18.04 6.66 -20.62
N GLY A 61 19.36 6.61 -20.47
CA GLY A 61 20.25 7.75 -20.73
C GLY A 61 20.43 8.72 -19.56
N ASN A 62 19.66 8.56 -18.47
CA ASN A 62 19.81 9.32 -17.22
C ASN A 62 20.31 8.46 -16.05
N LEU A 63 20.52 7.16 -16.28
CA LEU A 63 21.05 6.21 -15.29
C LEU A 63 22.58 6.13 -15.38
N SER A 64 23.24 6.04 -14.23
CA SER A 64 24.62 5.58 -14.14
C SER A 64 24.73 4.09 -14.48
N LYS A 65 25.96 3.63 -14.77
CA LYS A 65 26.20 2.21 -15.07
C LYS A 65 25.82 1.28 -13.91
N GLU A 66 26.00 1.72 -12.68
CA GLU A 66 25.65 0.94 -11.49
C GLU A 66 24.13 0.82 -11.33
N GLU A 67 23.41 1.93 -11.50
CA GLU A 67 21.94 1.94 -11.43
C GLU A 67 21.29 1.12 -12.52
N GLU A 68 21.80 1.22 -13.76
CA GLU A 68 21.29 0.44 -14.88
C GLU A 68 21.51 -1.06 -14.66
N ALA A 69 22.70 -1.45 -14.18
CA ALA A 69 23.01 -2.84 -13.85
C ALA A 69 22.13 -3.35 -12.71
N TYR A 70 21.95 -2.55 -11.65
CA TYR A 70 21.11 -2.88 -10.50
C TYR A 70 19.65 -3.10 -10.89
N LEU A 71 19.06 -2.15 -11.62
CA LEU A 71 17.67 -2.24 -12.07
C LEU A 71 17.47 -3.41 -13.04
N SER A 72 18.44 -3.67 -13.92
CA SER A 72 18.41 -4.81 -14.84
C SER A 72 18.44 -6.15 -14.11
N ASN A 73 19.30 -6.28 -13.10
CA ASN A 73 19.42 -7.48 -12.29
C ASN A 73 18.12 -7.76 -11.52
N ILE A 74 17.55 -6.73 -10.90
CA ILE A 74 16.27 -6.82 -10.19
C ILE A 74 15.14 -7.25 -11.13
N LEU A 75 15.02 -6.62 -12.30
CA LEU A 75 14.01 -6.98 -13.30
C LEU A 75 14.14 -8.43 -13.73
N GLN A 76 15.36 -8.89 -14.02
CA GLN A 76 15.59 -10.28 -14.42
C GLN A 76 15.18 -11.27 -13.33
N GLN A 77 15.57 -11.02 -12.08
CA GLN A 77 15.20 -11.87 -10.96
C GLN A 77 13.68 -11.92 -10.77
N LEU A 78 13.01 -10.76 -10.79
CA LEU A 78 11.56 -10.70 -10.60
C LEU A 78 10.80 -11.36 -11.76
N GLN A 79 11.25 -11.17 -13.01
CA GLN A 79 10.63 -11.79 -14.18
C GLN A 79 10.74 -13.32 -14.15
N LEU A 80 11.91 -13.86 -13.81
CA LEU A 80 12.10 -15.30 -13.68
C LEU A 80 11.19 -15.88 -12.58
N ASN A 81 11.21 -15.26 -11.39
CA ASN A 81 10.35 -15.71 -10.30
C ASN A 81 8.86 -15.55 -10.63
N TYR A 82 8.47 -14.52 -11.38
CA TYR A 82 7.10 -14.34 -11.81
C TYR A 82 6.64 -15.45 -12.75
N VAL A 83 7.46 -15.84 -13.73
CA VAL A 83 7.13 -16.93 -14.65
C VAL A 83 7.02 -18.25 -13.87
N ASP A 84 7.99 -18.54 -13.00
CA ASP A 84 7.98 -19.74 -12.16
C ASP A 84 6.73 -19.83 -11.29
N GLU A 85 6.29 -18.71 -10.71
CA GLU A 85 5.08 -18.66 -9.89
C GLU A 85 3.80 -18.61 -10.75
N ALA A 86 3.82 -18.02 -11.93
CA ALA A 86 2.68 -18.03 -12.85
C ALA A 86 2.38 -19.45 -13.35
N ASP A 87 3.42 -20.23 -13.64
CA ASP A 87 3.29 -21.62 -14.06
C ASP A 87 2.71 -22.50 -12.93
N LYS A 88 3.06 -22.22 -11.66
CA LYS A 88 2.47 -22.90 -10.50
C LYS A 88 1.01 -22.51 -10.25
N SER A 89 0.65 -21.24 -10.43
CA SER A 89 -0.74 -20.77 -10.22
C SER A 89 -1.72 -21.43 -11.20
N LYS A 90 -1.23 -21.77 -12.39
CA LYS A 90 -2.02 -22.51 -13.40
C LYS A 90 -2.32 -23.96 -12.99
N ALA A 91 -1.57 -24.53 -12.04
CA ALA A 91 -1.83 -25.84 -11.45
C ALA A 91 -2.77 -25.77 -10.23
N GLU A 92 -2.78 -24.67 -9.49
CA GLU A 92 -3.58 -24.48 -8.26
C GLU A 92 -4.99 -23.93 -8.50
N SER A 93 -5.28 -23.43 -9.71
CA SER A 93 -6.59 -22.88 -10.08
C SER A 93 -7.71 -23.94 -10.24
N VAL A 94 -7.46 -25.19 -9.84
CA VAL A 94 -8.45 -26.28 -9.85
C VAL A 94 -9.02 -26.61 -8.46
N GLU A 95 -8.47 -26.07 -7.35
CA GLU A 95 -8.85 -26.50 -5.98
C GLU A 95 -9.23 -25.37 -4.99
N GLY A 96 -9.35 -24.11 -5.42
CA GLY A 96 -9.58 -22.98 -4.52
C GLY A 96 -10.79 -22.11 -4.88
N ALA A 97 -11.97 -22.71 -5.01
CA ALA A 97 -13.22 -21.98 -5.26
C ALA A 97 -14.17 -22.00 -4.05
N GLU A 98 -13.67 -21.97 -2.82
CA GLU A 98 -14.49 -21.76 -1.62
C GLU A 98 -13.67 -21.01 -0.57
N ASP A 99 -13.75 -19.68 -0.56
CA ASP A 99 -14.04 -18.85 0.63
C ASP A 99 -14.18 -17.38 0.20
N LYS A 100 -15.42 -16.96 -0.05
CA LYS A 100 -15.81 -15.55 -0.11
C LYS A 100 -16.80 -15.32 1.03
N GLU A 101 -16.30 -14.85 2.17
CA GLU A 101 -17.00 -14.14 3.24
C GLU A 101 -15.86 -13.61 4.14
N ASP A 102 -15.56 -12.31 4.27
CA ASP A 102 -16.38 -11.29 4.90
C ASP A 102 -15.65 -9.94 4.72
N VAL A 103 -16.24 -8.94 4.03
CA VAL A 103 -15.99 -7.53 4.38
C VAL A 103 -17.34 -6.82 4.42
N LYS A 104 -17.82 -6.80 5.66
CA LYS A 104 -18.92 -6.05 6.21
C LYS A 104 -18.76 -4.53 6.07
N GLU A 105 -19.88 -3.92 5.70
CA GLU A 105 -20.31 -2.52 5.91
C GLU A 105 -19.53 -1.38 5.24
N GLU A 106 -20.03 -1.02 4.05
CA GLU A 106 -20.12 0.38 3.63
C GLU A 106 -20.88 1.20 4.70
N LYS A 107 -20.21 2.19 5.30
CA LYS A 107 -20.88 3.36 5.87
C LYS A 107 -20.71 4.53 4.91
N PRO A 108 -21.79 5.16 4.44
CA PRO A 108 -21.71 6.35 3.60
C PRO A 108 -21.07 7.52 4.34
N VAL A 109 -20.09 8.14 3.68
CA VAL A 109 -19.56 9.45 4.05
C VAL A 109 -20.62 10.49 3.71
N GLU A 110 -21.28 11.06 4.71
CA GLU A 110 -22.07 12.29 4.56
C GLU A 110 -21.27 13.42 5.22
N GLU A 111 -20.55 14.19 4.40
CA GLU A 111 -20.07 15.53 4.76
C GLU A 111 -21.25 16.51 4.67
N PRO A 112 -21.53 17.34 5.68
CA PRO A 112 -22.24 18.59 5.46
C PRO A 112 -21.26 19.76 5.56
N SER A 113 -20.97 20.34 4.39
CA SER A 113 -20.35 21.65 4.27
C SER A 113 -21.37 22.76 4.55
N THR A 114 -20.96 23.71 5.39
CA THR A 114 -21.33 25.14 5.45
C THR A 114 -22.56 25.62 6.25
N PRO A 115 -22.45 26.84 6.82
CA PRO A 115 -23.10 27.25 8.07
C PRO A 115 -24.28 28.19 7.86
N LYS A 116 -25.25 28.19 8.80
CA LYS A 116 -26.24 29.26 8.90
C LYS A 116 -26.46 29.69 10.36
N GLU A 117 -26.25 30.99 10.51
CA GLU A 117 -26.40 31.85 11.66
C GLU A 117 -27.88 32.08 12.02
N GLU A 118 -28.14 32.27 13.33
CA GLU A 118 -29.09 33.21 13.96
C GLU A 118 -30.10 32.67 14.99
N LYS A 119 -29.87 33.21 16.22
CA LYS A 119 -30.81 33.82 17.18
C LYS A 119 -31.54 32.98 18.23
N LYS A 120 -31.10 33.25 19.48
CA LYS A 120 -31.85 33.69 20.68
C LYS A 120 -33.10 32.88 21.06
N LYS A 121 -33.30 32.48 22.32
CA LYS A 121 -33.38 33.34 23.53
C LYS A 121 -33.64 32.46 24.76
N ASP A 122 -33.15 32.89 25.92
CA ASP A 122 -33.69 32.70 27.29
C ASP A 122 -34.12 31.28 27.74
N SER A 123 -33.63 30.74 28.84
CA SER A 123 -33.85 31.37 30.16
C SER A 123 -33.09 30.63 31.28
N GLN A 124 -32.48 31.43 32.15
CA GLN A 124 -31.97 31.03 33.47
C GLN A 124 -33.14 30.85 34.46
N ALA A 125 -33.09 29.80 35.30
CA ALA A 125 -33.58 29.85 36.69
C ALA A 125 -33.07 28.61 37.46
N LYS A 126 -32.01 28.73 38.27
CA LYS A 126 -32.03 29.00 39.72
C LYS A 126 -32.48 27.84 40.63
N LYS A 127 -31.48 27.34 41.38
CA LYS A 127 -31.44 27.13 42.86
C LYS A 127 -32.46 26.20 43.55
N GLY A 128 -31.93 25.24 44.30
CA GLY A 128 -32.50 24.71 45.55
C GLY A 128 -31.88 23.37 45.97
N LYS A 129 -30.76 23.32 46.70
CA LYS A 129 -30.67 23.17 48.18
C LYS A 129 -31.68 22.16 48.77
N LYS A 130 -31.19 21.01 49.27
CA LYS A 130 -31.14 20.57 50.70
C LYS A 130 -31.34 19.05 50.91
N LYS A 131 -30.45 18.50 51.74
CA LYS A 131 -30.68 17.52 52.85
C LYS A 131 -31.21 16.12 52.49
N GLN A 132 -30.39 15.09 52.70
CA GLN A 132 -30.23 14.30 53.95
C GLN A 132 -31.32 13.21 54.14
N ALA A 133 -30.79 12.00 54.36
CA ALA A 133 -31.20 11.00 55.35
C ALA A 133 -31.93 9.73 54.86
N LYS A 134 -31.25 8.61 55.19
CA LYS A 134 -31.74 7.32 55.70
C LYS A 134 -32.66 6.49 54.80
N LYS A 135 -32.13 5.35 54.36
CA LYS A 135 -32.51 4.09 55.01
C LYS A 135 -31.33 3.11 54.95
#